data_AF-A0A3D3F454-F1
#
_entry.id   AF-A0A3D3F454-F1
#
_cell.length_a   1.000
_cell.length_b   1.000
_cell.length_c   1.000
_cell.angle_alpha   90.00
_cell.angle_beta   90.00
_cell.angle_gamma   90.00
#
_symmetry.space_group_name_H-M   'P 1'
#
loop_
_entity.id
_entity.type
_entity.pdbx_description
1 polymer ?
#
loop_
_entity_poly.entity_id
_entity_poly.type
_entity_poly.pdbx_seq_one_letter_code
_entity_poly.pdbx_strand_id
1 'polypeptide(L)'
;MAEVLQPGDTVVYDTPVHPDIILKQCVPAIEKKSRLFSNKNFFTAYRNSRSVPPDPKLKPFTGCCAEIANFVEEIYAAVDFSPRPLRRDKVE
;
A
#
# COMPACT_ATOMS: atom_id res chain seq x y z
N MET A 1 8.20 12.36 3.61
CA MET A 1 7.00 11.49 3.57
C MET A 1 5.99 11.89 4.63
N ALA A 2 6.28 11.79 5.93
CA ALA A 2 5.31 12.20 6.96
C ALA A 2 4.94 13.70 6.91
N GLU A 3 5.82 14.54 6.35
CA GLU A 3 5.60 15.99 6.19
C GLU A 3 4.60 16.36 5.07
N VAL A 4 4.30 15.43 4.15
CA VAL A 4 3.33 15.65 3.06
C VAL A 4 1.98 14.99 3.33
N LEU A 5 1.86 14.24 4.44
CA LEU A 5 0.65 13.49 4.79
C LEU A 5 -0.45 14.43 5.27
N GLN A 6 -1.65 14.29 4.72
CA GLN A 6 -2.83 15.07 5.06
C GLN A 6 -3.92 14.20 5.69
N PRO A 7 -4.87 14.80 6.45
CA PRO A 7 -6.05 14.09 6.92
C PRO A 7 -6.87 13.51 5.76
N GLY A 8 -7.21 12.23 5.84
CA GLY A 8 -7.91 11.46 4.81
C GLY A 8 -6.99 10.58 3.97
N ASP A 9 -5.67 10.78 4.04
CA ASP A 9 -4.72 10.01 3.23
C ASP A 9 -4.65 8.53 3.64
N THR A 10 -4.36 7.69 2.66
CA THR A 10 -4.10 6.26 2.86
C THR A 10 -2.65 5.93 2.50
N VAL A 11 -1.89 5.42 3.46
CA VAL A 11 -0.52 4.96 3.28
C VAL A 11 -0.52 3.48 2.89
N VAL A 12 0.01 3.15 1.71
CA VAL A 12 0.09 1.77 1.20
C VAL A 12 1.54 1.28 1.20
N TYR A 13 1.81 0.17 1.90
CA TYR A 13 3.11 -0.51 1.85
C TYR A 13 3.09 -1.56 0.72
N ASP A 14 3.70 -1.22 -0.42
CA ASP A 14 3.67 -2.08 -1.63
C ASP A 14 4.64 -3.25 -1.55
N THR A 15 5.80 -3.07 -0.92
CA THR A 15 6.70 -4.19 -0.63
C THR A 15 6.21 -4.94 0.60
N PRO A 16 6.27 -6.29 0.62
CA PRO A 16 5.87 -7.06 1.78
C PRO A 16 6.77 -6.70 2.97
N VAL A 17 6.18 -6.01 3.94
CA VAL A 17 6.76 -5.73 5.25
C VAL A 17 5.96 -6.51 6.28
N HIS A 18 6.63 -7.08 7.27
CA HIS A 18 5.95 -7.81 8.32
C HIS A 18 4.94 -6.90 9.05
N PRO A 19 3.67 -7.31 9.28
CA PRO A 19 2.64 -6.47 9.87
C PRO A 19 3.04 -5.84 11.21
N ASP A 20 3.74 -6.59 12.07
CA ASP A 20 4.24 -6.07 13.34
C ASP A 20 5.21 -4.89 13.19
N ILE A 21 6.03 -4.88 12.13
CA ILE A 21 6.96 -3.77 11.88
C ILE A 21 6.16 -2.53 11.49
N ILE A 22 5.13 -2.70 10.65
CA ILE A 22 4.23 -1.61 10.27
C ILE A 22 3.58 -1.01 11.52
N LEU A 23 2.97 -1.85 12.36
CA LEU A 23 2.20 -1.39 13.53
C LEU A 23 3.08 -0.84 14.66
N LYS A 24 4.22 -1.47 14.94
CA LYS A 24 5.07 -1.13 16.10
C LYS A 24 6.15 -0.09 15.80
N GLN A 25 6.51 0.09 14.52
CA GLN A 25 7.61 0.98 14.13
C GLN A 25 7.17 2.03 13.12
N CYS A 26 6.59 1.62 11.98
CA CYS A 26 6.29 2.56 10.89
C CYS A 26 5.16 3.53 11.27
N VAL A 27 4.05 3.03 11.80
CA VAL A 27 2.91 3.86 12.22
C VAL A 27 3.33 4.87 13.29
N PRO A 28 3.96 4.48 14.43
CA PRO A 28 4.39 5.44 15.44
C PRO A 28 5.36 6.51 14.91
N ALA A 29 6.23 6.14 13.96
CA ALA A 29 7.14 7.09 13.33
C ALA A 29 6.40 8.11 12.46
N ILE A 30 5.37 7.69 11.73
CA ILE A 30 4.53 8.58 10.92
C ILE A 30 3.71 9.50 11.82
N GLU A 31 3.08 8.98 12.87
CA GLU A 31 2.29 9.77 13.81
C GLU A 31 3.14 10.85 14.48
N LYS A 32 4.33 10.49 14.97
CA LYS A 32 5.26 11.43 15.62
C LYS A 32 5.67 12.58 14.70
N LYS A 33 5.91 12.30 13.42
CA LYS A 33 6.40 13.30 12.45
C LYS A 33 5.28 14.15 11.86
N SER A 34 4.11 13.55 11.58
CA SER A 34 2.96 14.22 10.96
C SER A 34 2.02 14.90 11.96
N ARG A 35 2.07 14.50 13.24
CA ARG A 35 1.07 14.84 14.28
C ARG A 35 -0.35 14.38 13.95
N LEU A 36 -0.49 13.43 13.02
CA LEU A 36 -1.74 12.77 12.69
C LEU A 36 -1.81 11.42 13.38
N PHE A 37 -3.03 10.91 13.61
CA PHE A 37 -3.24 9.60 14.23
C PHE A 37 -3.77 8.58 13.22
N SER A 38 -3.22 7.38 13.27
CA SER A 38 -3.69 6.25 12.46
C SER A 38 -5.12 5.87 12.83
N ASN A 39 -5.89 5.43 11.83
CA ASN A 39 -7.33 5.08 11.94
C ASN A 39 -8.25 6.23 12.39
N LYS A 40 -7.74 7.47 12.38
CA LYS A 40 -8.52 8.68 12.69
C LYS A 40 -8.30 9.75 11.64
N ASN A 41 -7.03 10.06 11.38
CA ASN A 41 -6.64 11.08 10.44
C ASN A 41 -6.06 10.48 9.16
N PHE A 42 -5.38 9.34 9.23
CA PHE A 42 -4.91 8.63 8.05
C PHE A 42 -5.10 7.14 8.21
N PHE A 43 -5.10 6.41 7.10
CA PHE A 43 -5.31 4.97 7.06
C PHE A 43 -4.09 4.24 6.52
N THR A 44 -3.99 2.95 6.80
CA THR A 44 -2.88 2.12 6.34
C THR A 44 -3.36 0.86 5.66
N ALA A 45 -2.70 0.49 4.57
CA ALA A 45 -2.83 -0.81 3.92
C ALA A 45 -1.47 -1.37 3.55
N TYR A 46 -1.38 -2.67 3.36
CA TYR A 46 -0.17 -3.34 2.91
C TYR A 46 -0.50 -4.45 1.93
N ARG A 47 0.43 -4.69 1.00
CA ARG A 47 0.34 -5.77 0.03
C ARG A 47 0.78 -7.07 0.68
N ASN A 48 -0.08 -8.08 0.58
CA ASN A 48 0.29 -9.43 1.01
C ASN A 48 1.25 -10.05 -0.01
N SER A 49 2.23 -10.78 0.50
CA SER A 49 3.10 -11.58 -0.36
C SER A 49 2.28 -12.64 -1.08
N ARG A 50 2.61 -12.90 -2.35
CA ARG A 50 2.04 -14.02 -3.08
C ARG A 50 2.72 -15.30 -2.60
N SER A 51 2.01 -16.15 -1.87
CA SER A 51 2.49 -17.50 -1.58
C SER A 51 2.51 -18.34 -2.85
N VAL A 52 3.42 -19.31 -2.92
CA VAL A 52 3.44 -20.33 -3.98
C VAL A 52 3.43 -21.70 -3.27
N PRO A 53 2.33 -22.47 -3.35
CA PRO A 53 1.09 -22.21 -4.10
C PRO A 53 0.25 -21.04 -3.52
N PRO A 54 -0.59 -20.38 -4.34
CA PRO A 54 -1.43 -19.29 -3.88
C PRO A 54 -2.48 -19.81 -2.89
N ASP A 55 -2.58 -19.17 -1.72
CA ASP A 55 -3.67 -19.43 -0.78
C ASP A 55 -4.93 -18.71 -1.28
N PRO A 56 -6.00 -19.43 -1.66
CA PRO A 56 -7.23 -18.82 -2.16
C PRO A 56 -7.96 -17.98 -1.10
N LYS A 57 -7.62 -18.10 0.18
CA LYS A 57 -8.20 -17.29 1.26
C LYS A 57 -7.45 -15.98 1.50
N LEU A 58 -6.22 -15.84 0.97
CA LEU A 58 -5.39 -14.67 1.20
C LEU A 58 -5.69 -13.59 0.15
N LYS A 59 -6.30 -12.49 0.59
CA LYS A 59 -6.50 -11.31 -0.27
C LYS A 59 -5.18 -10.68 -0.71
N PRO A 60 -5.10 -10.01 -1.88
CA PRO A 60 -3.88 -9.33 -2.32
C PRO A 60 -3.43 -8.19 -1.40
N PHE A 61 -4.38 -7.50 -0.76
CA PHE A 61 -4.12 -6.40 0.16
C PHE A 61 -4.84 -6.62 1.49
N THR A 62 -4.23 -6.11 2.56
CA THR A 62 -4.85 -5.98 3.88
C THR A 62 -4.84 -4.52 4.29
N GLY A 63 -5.98 -4.01 4.74
CA GLY A 63 -6.14 -2.66 5.27
C GLY A 63 -6.38 -2.66 6.77
N CYS A 64 -6.34 -1.47 7.38
CA CYS A 64 -6.79 -1.27 8.77
C CYS A 64 -8.28 -1.61 8.97
N CYS A 65 -9.09 -1.52 7.90
CA CYS A 65 -10.45 -2.04 7.82
C CYS A 65 -10.70 -2.60 6.41
N ALA A 66 -11.83 -3.31 6.23
CA ALA A 66 -12.21 -3.91 4.95
C ALA A 66 -12.42 -2.86 3.85
N GLU A 67 -12.92 -1.68 4.19
CA GLU A 67 -13.17 -0.58 3.24
C GLU A 67 -11.86 -0.10 2.61
N ILE A 68 -10.82 0.12 3.42
CA ILE A 68 -9.51 0.55 2.96
C ILE A 68 -8.82 -0.55 2.14
N ALA A 69 -8.99 -1.82 2.51
CA ALA A 69 -8.45 -2.93 1.73
C ALA A 69 -9.06 -2.97 0.32
N ASN A 70 -10.39 -2.85 0.21
CA ASN A 70 -11.09 -2.86 -1.07
C ASN A 70 -10.75 -1.60 -1.89
N PHE A 71 -10.68 -0.42 -1.27
CA PHE A 71 -10.30 0.83 -1.93
C PHE A 71 -8.91 0.73 -2.60
N VAL A 72 -7.92 0.17 -1.90
CA VAL A 72 -6.58 -0.02 -2.46
C VAL A 72 -6.58 -1.06 -3.56
N GLU A 73 -7.34 -2.15 -3.40
CA GLU A 73 -7.51 -3.18 -4.42
C GLU A 73 -8.09 -2.60 -5.72
N GLU A 74 -9.11 -1.74 -5.63
CA GLU A 74 -9.71 -1.04 -6.77
C GLU A 74 -8.70 -0.14 -7.50
N ILE A 75 -7.89 0.63 -6.75
CA ILE A 75 -6.84 1.48 -7.35
C ILE A 75 -5.84 0.64 -8.14
N TYR A 76 -5.32 -0.44 -7.53
CA TYR A 76 -4.34 -1.29 -8.19
C TYR A 76 -4.93 -2.06 -9.37
N ALA A 77 -6.22 -2.42 -9.32
CA ALA A 77 -6.92 -3.04 -10.44
C ALA A 77 -7.13 -2.08 -11.61
N ALA A 78 -7.24 -0.78 -11.35
CA ALA A 78 -7.41 0.26 -12.37
C ALA A 78 -6.11 0.62 -13.11
N VAL A 79 -4.95 0.20 -12.60
CA VAL A 79 -3.64 0.52 -13.19
C VAL A 79 -3.13 -0.66 -14.01
N ASP A 80 -2.84 -0.41 -15.29
CA ASP A 80 -2.14 -1.39 -16.12
C ASP A 80 -0.64 -1.40 -15.79
N PHE A 81 -0.20 -2.48 -15.13
CA PHE A 81 1.21 -2.73 -14.83
C PHE A 81 1.92 -3.53 -15.93
N SER A 82 1.28 -3.74 -17.07
CA SER A 82 1.93 -4.41 -18.20
C SER A 82 3.20 -3.65 -18.60
N PRO A 83 4.31 -4.36 -18.90
CA PRO A 83 5.52 -3.70 -19.33
C PRO A 83 5.21 -2.89 -20.58
N ARG A 84 5.47 -1.58 -20.53
CA ARG A 84 5.29 -0.73 -21.70
C ARG A 84 6.14 -1.30 -22.84
N PRO A 85 5.60 -1.38 -24.06
CA PRO A 85 6.36 -1.86 -25.20
C PRO A 85 7.63 -1.03 -25.30
N LEU A 86 8.78 -1.70 -25.32
CA LEU A 86 10.06 -1.05 -25.55
C LEU A 86 9.94 -0.26 -26.85
N ARG A 87 10.04 1.07 -26.78
CA ARG A 87 10.23 1.89 -27.98
C ARG A 87 11.53 1.42 -28.60
N ARG A 88 11.45 0.65 -29.67
CA ARG A 88 12.56 0.50 -30.60
C ARG A 88 12.63 1.82 -31.34
N ASP A 89 13.32 2.80 -30.77
CA ASP A 89 13.76 3.94 -31.56
C ASP A 89 14.60 3.34 -32.70
N LYS A 90 14.07 3.44 -33.93
CA LYS A 90 14.82 3.12 -35.14
C LYS A 90 16.02 4.05 -35.12
N VAL A 91 17.19 3.49 -34.83
CA VAL A 91 18.46 4.10 -35.18
C VAL A 91 18.59 3.90 -36.69
N GLU A 92 18.22 4.92 -37.45
CA GLU A 92 18.65 5.11 -38.85
C GLU A 92 20.06 5.71 -38.88
#